data_AF-A0A3C1GAI8-F1
#
_entry.id   AF-A0A3C1GAI8-F1
#
_cell.length_a   1.000
_cell.length_b   1.000
_cell.length_c   1.000
_cell.angle_alpha   90.00
_cell.angle_beta   90.00
_cell.angle_gamma   90.00
#
_symmetry.space_group_name_H-M   'P 1'
#
loop_
_entity.id
_entity.type
_entity.pdbx_description
1 polymer ?
#
loop_
_entity_poly.entity_id
_entity_poly.type
_entity_poly.pdbx_seq_one_letter_code
_entity_poly.pdbx_strand_id
1 'polypeptide(L)' 'MESVQAIWIEEGKYLREFREKRDWSVREAANWLHVLPSEWSKAEHGTVDPSSVHGALQQRVLKDLAGQTRDE' A
#
# COMPACT_ATOMS: atom_id res chain seq x y z
N MET A 1 17.36 -18.71 -4.52
CA MET A 1 16.82 -17.68 -5.42
C MET A 1 15.34 -17.60 -5.07
N GLU A 2 14.88 -16.54 -4.42
CA GLU A 2 13.44 -16.37 -4.15
C GLU A 2 12.72 -16.12 -5.47
N SER A 3 11.53 -16.68 -5.63
CA SER A 3 10.72 -16.41 -6.82
C SER A 3 10.15 -15.00 -6.75
N VAL A 4 9.99 -14.34 -7.90
CA VAL A 4 9.37 -13.01 -8.00
C VAL A 4 7.99 -12.99 -7.31
N GLN A 5 7.25 -14.09 -7.37
CA GLN A 5 5.98 -14.25 -6.69
C GLN A 5 6.10 -14.25 -5.15
N ALA A 6 7.16 -14.82 -4.58
CA ALA A 6 7.40 -14.76 -3.13
C ALA A 6 7.64 -13.32 -2.66
N ILE A 7 8.40 -12.54 -3.44
CA ILE A 7 8.62 -11.11 -3.19
C ILE A 7 7.28 -10.35 -3.22
N TRP A 8 6.45 -10.57 -4.23
CA TRP A 8 5.14 -9.91 -4.31
C TRP A 8 4.19 -10.28 -3.18
N ILE A 9 4.24 -11.52 -2.69
CA ILE A 9 3.45 -11.95 -1.53
C ILE A 9 3.90 -11.22 -0.27
N GLU A 10 5.21 -11.10 -0.01
CA GLU A 10 5.73 -10.36 1.13
C GLU A 10 5.35 -8.87 1.05
N GLU A 11 5.54 -8.24 -0.10
CA GLU A 11 5.16 -6.84 -0.36
C GLU A 11 3.65 -6.61 -0.18
N GLY A 12 2.82 -7.56 -0.62
CA GLY A 12 1.37 -7.54 -0.41
C GLY A 12 0.94 -7.59 1.05
N LYS A 13 1.72 -8.28 1.92
CA LYS A 13 1.46 -8.29 3.38
C LYS A 13 1.59 -6.90 3.99
N TYR A 14 2.56 -6.10 3.56
CA TYR A 14 2.71 -4.73 4.06
C TYR A 14 1.49 -3.87 3.77
N LEU A 15 0.90 -4.02 2.57
CA LEU A 15 -0.35 -3.32 2.21
C LEU A 15 -1.51 -3.76 3.11
N ARG A 16 -1.63 -5.07 3.39
CA ARG A 16 -2.64 -5.61 4.31
C ARG A 16 -2.49 -5.03 5.71
N GLU A 17 -1.28 -5.13 6.28
CA GLU A 17 -1.00 -4.65 7.63
C GLU A 17 -1.25 -3.15 7.76
N PHE A 18 -0.92 -2.37 6.73
CA PHE A 18 -1.16 -0.93 6.72
C PHE A 18 -2.65 -0.60 6.87
N ARG A 19 -3.52 -1.21 6.06
CA ARG A 19 -4.97 -0.95 6.15
C ARG A 19 -5.57 -1.49 7.45
N GLU A 20 -5.09 -2.65 7.94
CA GLU A 20 -5.57 -3.25 9.18
C GLU A 20 -5.21 -2.41 10.41
N LYS A 21 -3.99 -1.85 10.48
CA LYS A 21 -3.59 -0.91 11.55
C LYS A 21 -4.42 0.37 11.57
N ARG A 22 -5.00 0.76 10.43
CA ARG A 22 -5.87 1.94 10.28
C ARG A 22 -7.35 1.62 10.44
N ASP A 23 -7.71 0.36 10.64
CA ASP A 23 -9.09 -0.15 10.59
C ASP A 23 -9.82 0.23 9.29
N TRP A 24 -9.11 0.16 8.17
CA TRP A 24 -9.63 0.51 6.84
C TRP A 24 -10.02 -0.73 6.04
N SER A 25 -11.17 -0.62 5.36
CA SER A 25 -11.52 -1.50 4.26
C SER A 25 -10.59 -1.29 3.06
N VAL A 26 -10.53 -2.28 2.16
CA VAL A 26 -9.80 -2.16 0.88
C VAL A 26 -10.23 -0.92 0.09
N ARG A 27 -11.52 -0.58 0.14
CA ARG A 27 -12.06 0.60 -0.54
C ARG A 27 -11.51 1.90 0.06
N GLU A 28 -11.46 2.00 1.38
CA GLU A 28 -10.93 3.19 2.06
C GLU A 28 -9.44 3.39 1.81
N ALA A 29 -8.66 2.31 1.91
CA ALA A 29 -7.23 2.34 1.65
C ALA A 29 -6.92 2.72 0.18
N ALA A 30 -7.64 2.13 -0.77
CA ALA A 30 -7.53 2.47 -2.19
C ALA A 30 -7.94 3.92 -2.48
N ASN A 31 -9.04 4.40 -1.89
CA ASN A 31 -9.48 5.78 -2.02
C ASN A 31 -8.44 6.77 -1.48
N TRP A 32 -7.83 6.47 -0.34
CA TRP A 32 -6.80 7.31 0.27
C TRP A 32 -5.54 7.42 -0.60
N LEU A 33 -5.17 6.36 -1.33
CA LEU A 33 -4.09 6.37 -2.32
C LEU A 33 -4.50 6.81 -3.74
N HIS A 34 -5.79 7.08 -3.98
CA HIS A 34 -6.32 7.36 -5.32
C HIS A 34 -6.06 6.25 -6.36
N VAL A 35 -6.12 4.99 -5.95
CA VAL A 35 -6.02 3.80 -6.83
C VAL A 35 -7.34 3.04 -6.87
N LEU A 36 -7.51 2.13 -7.83
CA LEU A 36 -8.72 1.31 -7.86
C LEU A 36 -8.70 0.26 -6.72
N PRO A 37 -9.84 -0.03 -6.06
CA PRO A 37 -9.91 -1.09 -5.05
C PRO A 37 -9.47 -2.47 -5.56
N SER A 38 -9.68 -2.74 -6.86
CA SER A 38 -9.23 -3.97 -7.51
C SER A 38 -7.71 -4.05 -7.66
N GLU A 39 -7.02 -2.93 -7.89
CA GLU A 39 -5.56 -2.87 -7.97
C GLU A 39 -4.95 -3.09 -6.58
N TRP A 40 -5.50 -2.42 -5.56
CA TRP A 40 -5.13 -2.68 -4.17
C TRP A 40 -5.30 -4.15 -3.82
N SER A 41 -6.48 -4.72 -4.10
CA SER A 41 -6.78 -6.12 -3.76
C SER A 41 -5.81 -7.09 -4.43
N LYS A 42 -5.46 -6.88 -5.70
CA LYS A 42 -4.50 -7.73 -6.42
C LYS A 42 -3.09 -7.63 -5.84
N ALA A 43 -2.66 -6.42 -5.49
CA ALA A 43 -1.36 -6.15 -4.90
C ALA A 43 -1.23 -6.77 -3.49
N GLU A 44 -2.27 -6.64 -2.66
CA GLU A 44 -2.32 -7.22 -1.31
C GLU A 44 -2.20 -8.76 -1.32
N HIS A 45 -2.68 -9.42 -2.37
CA HIS A 45 -2.60 -10.88 -2.52
C HIS A 45 -1.35 -11.34 -3.28
N GLY A 46 -0.45 -10.43 -3.66
CA GLY A 46 0.75 -10.75 -4.44
C GLY A 46 0.45 -11.36 -5.82
N THR A 47 -0.75 -11.11 -6.37
CA THR A 47 -1.17 -11.65 -7.68
C THR A 47 -0.67 -10.82 -8.85
N VAL A 48 -0.24 -9.59 -8.58
CA VAL A 48 0.41 -8.65 -9.51
C VAL A 48 1.57 -7.99 -8.78
N ASP A 49 2.47 -7.37 -9.54
CA ASP A 49 3.53 -6.54 -8.98
C ASP A 49 2.94 -5.41 -8.11
N PRO A 50 3.19 -5.42 -6.79
CA PRO A 50 2.65 -4.41 -5.87
C PRO A 50 3.45 -3.10 -5.91
N SER A 51 4.57 -3.03 -6.64
CA SER A 51 5.50 -1.88 -6.66
C SER A 51 4.80 -0.55 -6.93
N SER A 52 3.77 -0.53 -7.78
CA SER A 52 3.02 0.69 -8.10
C SER A 52 2.16 1.17 -6.91
N VAL A 53 1.49 0.24 -6.21
CA VAL A 53 0.66 0.57 -5.04
C VAL A 53 1.54 0.88 -3.83
N HIS A 54 2.61 0.11 -3.62
CA HIS A 54 3.57 0.32 -2.54
C HIS A 54 4.36 1.62 -2.72
N GLY A 55 4.81 1.92 -3.94
CA GLY A 55 5.47 3.19 -4.25
C GLY A 55 4.56 4.39 -3.99
N ALA A 56 3.30 4.33 -4.43
CA ALA A 56 2.30 5.36 -4.14
C ALA A 56 2.06 5.51 -2.62
N LEU A 57 1.99 4.39 -1.88
CA LEU A 57 1.86 4.36 -0.43
C LEU A 57 3.03 5.07 0.26
N GLN A 58 4.26 4.70 -0.09
CA GLN A 58 5.47 5.26 0.51
C GLN A 58 5.55 6.79 0.27
N GLN A 59 5.29 7.24 -0.97
CA GLN A 59 5.30 8.67 -1.30
C GLN A 59 4.22 9.45 -0.53
N ARG A 60 3.01 8.89 -0.39
CA ARG A 60 1.91 9.53 0.36
C ARG A 60 2.24 9.64 1.84
N VAL A 61 2.74 8.57 2.46
CA VAL A 61 3.13 8.56 3.88
C VAL A 61 4.24 9.59 4.15
N LEU A 62 5.26 9.65 3.29
CA LEU A 62 6.34 10.64 3.41
C LEU A 62 5.80 12.08 3.30
N LYS A 63 4.86 12.33 2.39
CA LYS A 63 4.22 13.64 2.24
C LYS A 63 3.39 14.03 3.46
N ASP A 64 2.61 13.10 4.02
CA ASP A 64 1.82 13.35 5.23
C ASP A 64 2.71 13.63 6.44
N LEU A 65 3.82 12.88 6.59
CA LEU A 65 4.82 13.12 7.63
C LEU A 65 5.48 14.49 7.47
N ALA A 66 5.92 14.84 6.25
CA ALA A 66 6.56 16.13 5.96
C ALA A 66 5.58 17.32 6.10
N GLY A 67 4.29 17.10 5.85
CA GLY A 67 3.22 18.07 6.09
C GLY A 67 3.00 18.32 7.58
N GLN A 68 3.03 17.26 8.40
CA GLN A 68 2.92 17.39 9.86
C GLN A 68 4.11 18.13 10.50
N THR A 69 5.31 18.04 9.92
CA THR A 69 6.50 18.74 10.44
C THR A 69 6.51 20.25 10.18
N ARG A 70 5.57 20.76 9.36
CA ARG A 70 5.57 22.16 8.90
C ARG A 70 4.63 23.08 9.67
N ASP A 71 3.82 22.52 10.57
CA ASP A 71 2.85 23.20 11.43
C ASP A 71 3.32 23.33 12.90
N GLU A 72 4.60 23.05 13.20
CA GLU A 72 5.22 23.26 14.53
C GLU A 72 6.17 24.48 14.57
#